data_AF-A0A850F4U0-F1
#
_entry.id   AF-A0A850F4U0-F1
#
_cell.length_a   1.000
_cell.length_b   1.000
_cell.length_c   1.000
_cell.angle_alpha   90.00
_cell.angle_beta   90.00
_cell.angle_gamma   90.00
#
_symmetry.space_group_name_H-M   'P 1'
#
loop_
_entity.id
_entity.type
_entity.pdbx_description
1 polymer ?
#
loop_
_entity_poly.entity_id
_entity_poly.type
_entity_poly.pdbx_seq_one_letter_code
_entity_poly.pdbx_strand_id
1 'polypeptide(L)' 'MKTIFKWLVEWFGQSFFYMIPVIAIILGGVLFMALLPEYGFWLTLGWALIVCVLYVRYSKWD' A
#
# COMPACT_ATOMS: atom_id res chain seq x y z
N MET A 1 -12.97 0.19 29.75
CA MET A 1 -11.97 -0.68 29.08
C MET A 1 -12.28 -0.93 27.60
N LYS A 2 -13.50 -1.34 27.22
CA LYS A 2 -13.85 -1.62 25.81
C LYS A 2 -13.68 -0.40 24.86
N THR A 3 -13.94 0.81 25.34
CA THR A 3 -13.90 2.04 24.53
C THR A 3 -12.48 2.48 24.17
N ILE A 4 -11.53 2.37 25.11
CA ILE A 4 -10.12 2.75 24.89
C ILE A 4 -9.47 1.78 23.91
N PHE A 5 -9.75 0.48 24.04
CA PHE A 5 -9.23 -0.53 23.12
C PHE A 5 -9.76 -0.33 21.70
N LYS A 6 -11.07 -0.05 21.55
CA LYS A 6 -11.66 0.27 20.25
C LYS A 6 -11.02 1.51 19.62
N TRP A 7 -10.86 2.58 20.40
CA TRP A 7 -10.20 3.80 19.95
C TRP A 7 -8.75 3.56 19.53
N LEU A 8 -7.98 2.76 20.29
CA LEU A 8 -6.61 2.40 19.94
C LEU A 8 -6.55 1.64 18.61
N VAL A 9 -7.44 0.67 18.37
CA VAL A 9 -7.48 -0.09 17.12
C VAL A 9 -7.84 0.80 15.92
N GLU A 10 -8.80 1.70 16.09
CA GLU A 10 -9.20 2.65 15.04
C GLU A 10 -8.05 3.65 14.74
N TRP A 11 -7.42 4.17 15.79
CA TRP A 11 -6.28 5.09 15.67
C TRP A 11 -5.06 4.42 15.01
N PHE A 12 -4.77 3.18 15.38
CA PHE A 12 -3.70 2.40 14.77
C PHE A 12 -4.03 2.12 13.28
N GLY A 13 -5.24 1.64 12.99
CA GLY A 13 -5.69 1.38 11.62
C GLY A 13 -5.61 2.60 10.70
N GLN A 14 -6.02 3.78 11.18
CA GLN A 14 -5.88 5.03 10.42
C GLN A 14 -4.42 5.45 10.23
N SER A 15 -3.59 5.33 11.28
CA SER A 15 -2.17 5.70 11.22
C SER A 15 -1.39 4.89 10.17
N PHE A 16 -1.77 3.61 9.99
CA PHE A 16 -1.11 2.71 9.04
C PHE A 16 -1.80 2.60 7.68
N PHE A 17 -2.92 3.30 7.47
CA PHE A 17 -3.62 3.25 6.18
C PHE A 17 -2.73 3.76 5.04
N TYR A 18 -1.86 4.73 5.33
CA TYR A 18 -0.83 5.23 4.41
C TYR A 18 0.28 4.22 4.10
N MET A 19 0.44 3.16 4.89
CA MET A 19 1.41 2.09 4.60
C MET A 19 0.87 1.05 3.62
N ILE A 20 -0.44 0.98 3.41
CA ILE A 20 -1.07 0.07 2.44
C ILE A 20 -0.47 0.22 1.04
N PRO A 21 -0.38 1.44 0.44
CA PRO A 21 0.24 1.60 -0.87
C PRO A 21 1.72 1.23 -0.86
N VAL A 22 2.46 1.54 0.21
CA VAL A 22 3.88 1.21 0.33
C VAL A 22 4.11 -0.30 0.31
N ILE A 23 3.34 -1.04 1.11
CA ILE A 23 3.43 -2.50 1.18
C ILE A 23 3.04 -3.13 -0.16
N ALA A 24 1.97 -2.63 -0.80
CA ALA A 24 1.54 -3.13 -2.10
C ALA A 24 2.59 -2.91 -3.21
N ILE A 25 3.30 -1.78 -3.18
CA ILE A 25 4.39 -1.49 -4.11
C ILE A 25 5.56 -2.45 -3.89
N ILE A 26 5.96 -2.68 -2.63
CA ILE A 26 7.06 -3.58 -2.29
C ILE A 26 6.73 -5.02 -2.73
N LEU A 27 5.52 -5.51 -2.43
CA LEU A 27 5.09 -6.85 -2.82
C LEU A 27 5.09 -7.03 -4.34
N GLY A 28 4.54 -6.06 -5.08
CA GLY A 28 4.58 -6.07 -6.53
C GLY A 28 6.02 -6.04 -7.06
N GLY A 29 6.87 -5.18 -6.50
CA GLY A 29 8.26 -5.06 -6.92
C GLY A 29 9.07 -6.33 -6.70
N VAL A 30 8.93 -6.98 -5.54
CA VAL A 30 9.56 -8.29 -5.27
C VAL A 30 9.08 -9.33 -6.29
N LEU A 31 7.78 -9.36 -6.59
CA LEU A 31 7.21 -10.30 -7.56
C LEU A 31 7.71 -10.05 -8.99
N PHE A 32 7.78 -8.78 -9.44
CA PHE A 32 8.31 -8.47 -10.78
C PHE A 32 9.80 -8.75 -10.90
N MET A 33 10.60 -8.46 -9.87
CA MET A 33 12.02 -8.78 -9.86
C MET A 33 12.26 -10.30 -9.84
N ALA A 34 11.40 -11.07 -9.17
CA ALA A 34 11.50 -12.52 -9.13
C ALA A 34 11.09 -13.20 -10.46
N LEU A 35 10.06 -12.67 -11.13
CA LEU A 35 9.51 -13.30 -12.35
C LEU A 35 10.10 -12.76 -13.65
N LEU A 36 10.42 -11.47 -13.70
CA LEU A 36 10.84 -10.74 -14.90
C LEU A 36 12.01 -9.79 -14.58
N PRO A 37 13.18 -10.30 -14.16
CA PRO A 37 14.28 -9.48 -13.64
C PRO A 37 14.78 -8.43 -14.62
N GLU A 38 14.80 -8.72 -15.93
CA GLU A 38 15.23 -7.77 -16.97
C GLU A 38 14.34 -6.52 -17.06
N TYR A 39 13.06 -6.67 -16.76
CA TYR A 39 12.07 -5.58 -16.81
C TYR A 39 11.59 -5.16 -15.42
N GLY A 40 12.10 -5.79 -14.36
CA GLY A 40 11.54 -5.72 -13.02
C GLY A 40 11.49 -4.30 -12.48
N PHE A 41 12.52 -3.49 -12.75
CA PHE A 41 12.52 -2.06 -12.41
C PHE A 41 11.37 -1.29 -13.08
N TRP A 42 11.24 -1.39 -14.42
CA TRP A 42 10.22 -0.67 -15.18
C TRP A 42 8.81 -1.13 -14.83
N LEU A 43 8.61 -2.42 -14.60
CA LEU A 43 7.34 -2.99 -14.14
C LEU A 43 6.97 -2.50 -12.75
N THR A 44 7.94 -2.46 -11.83
CA THR A 44 7.74 -1.92 -10.47
C THR A 44 7.36 -0.44 -10.51
N LEU A 45 8.00 0.34 -11.39
CA LEU A 45 7.71 1.76 -11.55
C LEU A 45 6.30 1.99 -12.09
N GLY A 46 5.89 1.23 -13.10
CA GLY A 46 4.51 1.25 -13.60
C GLY A 46 3.49 0.81 -12.55
N TRP A 47 3.80 -0.25 -11.80
CA TRP A 47 2.96 -0.73 -10.71
C TRP A 47 2.81 0.30 -9.59
N ALA A 48 3.88 0.99 -9.22
CA ALA A 48 3.82 2.06 -8.23
C ALA A 48 2.85 3.16 -8.63
N LEU A 49 2.85 3.56 -9.90
CA LEU A 49 1.88 4.52 -10.43
C LEU A 49 0.44 4.00 -10.33
N ILE A 50 0.20 2.74 -10.70
CA ILE A 50 -1.12 2.11 -10.59
C ILE A 50 -1.60 2.09 -9.14
N VAL A 51 -0.76 1.64 -8.21
CA VAL A 51 -1.09 1.58 -6.78
C VAL A 51 -1.38 2.98 -6.24
N CYS A 52 -0.59 3.98 -6.59
CA CYS A 52 -0.83 5.37 -6.17
C CYS A 52 -2.15 5.91 -6.72
N VAL A 53 -2.45 5.70 -8.01
CA VAL A 53 -3.70 6.14 -8.64
C VAL A 53 -4.90 5.47 -7.99
N LEU A 54 -4.84 4.15 -7.77
CA LEU A 54 -5.89 3.41 -7.07
C LEU A 54 -6.04 3.91 -5.63
N TYR A 55 -4.93 4.07 -4.92
CA TYR A 55 -4.94 4.56 -3.55
C TYR A 55 -5.61 5.92 -3.47
N VAL A 56 -5.20 6.91 -4.28
CA VAL A 56 -5.83 8.25 -4.27
C VAL A 56 -7.30 8.19 -4.67
N ARG A 57 -7.66 7.36 -5.66
CA ARG A 57 -9.05 7.26 -6.15
C ARG A 57 -10.00 6.61 -5.14
N TYR A 58 -9.51 5.66 -4.35
CA TYR A 58 -10.33 4.87 -3.43
C TYR A 58 -10.13 5.24 -1.95
N SER A 59 -9.01 5.86 -1.59
CA SER A 59 -8.85 6.51 -0.30
C SER A 59 -9.78 7.72 -0.32
N LYS A 60 -10.99 7.54 0.20
CA LYS A 60 -11.76 8.68 0.66
C LYS A 60 -10.95 9.27 1.80
N TRP A 61 -10.26 10.37 1.54
CA TRP A 61 -9.79 11.26 2.59
C TRP A 61 -11.05 11.93 3.15
N ASP A 62 -11.82 11.16 3.91
CA ASP A 62 -12.91 11.64 4.77
C ASP A 62 -12.31 12.05 6.12
#